data_AF-A0A2V8ZG00-F1
#
_entry.id   AF-A0A2V8ZG00-F1
#
_cell.length_a   1.000
_cell.length_b   1.000
_cell.length_c   1.000
_cell.angle_alpha   90.00
_cell.angle_beta   90.00
_cell.angle_gamma   90.00
#
_symmetry.space_group_name_H-M   'P 1'
#
loop_
_entity.id
_entity.type
_entity.pdbx_description
1 polymer ?
#
loop_
_entity_poly.entity_id
_entity_poly.type
_entity_poly.pdbx_seq_one_letter_code
_entity_poly.pdbx_strand_id
1 'polypeptide(L)' 'MFRVLFFYQPGMLIVITSAFQKKTQETPPGEIMRAEQLRKLWMKYRNRYTGSQKEREAILKELGL' A
#
# COMPACT_ATOMS: atom_id res chain seq x y z
N MET A 1 -19.67 1.25 8.92
CA MET A 1 -18.94 0.04 8.45
C MET A 1 -17.65 0.47 7.77
N PHE A 2 -16.52 -0.19 8.06
CA PHE A 2 -15.22 0.08 7.43
C PHE A 2 -14.90 -0.97 6.36
N ARG A 3 -14.13 -0.57 5.34
CA ARG A 3 -13.54 -1.47 4.35
C ARG A 3 -12.03 -1.44 4.51
N VAL A 4 -11.41 -2.61 4.52
CA VAL A 4 -9.96 -2.79 4.60
C VAL A 4 -9.50 -3.44 3.31
N LEU A 5 -8.52 -2.84 2.66
CA LEU A 5 -7.82 -3.43 1.51
C LEU A 5 -6.51 -4.03 1.99
N PHE A 6 -6.30 -5.29 1.65
CA PHE A 6 -5.12 -6.05 2.03
C PHE A 6 -4.74 -7.02 0.91
N PHE A 7 -3.51 -7.52 0.95
CA PHE A 7 -3.10 -8.64 0.13
C PHE A 7 -2.44 -9.71 1.00
N TYR A 8 -2.60 -10.95 0.56
CA TYR A 8 -1.94 -12.10 1.17
C TYR A 8 -0.56 -12.30 0.57
N GLN A 9 0.40 -12.68 1.41
CA GLN A 9 1.73 -13.07 0.99
C GLN A 9 2.08 -14.45 1.57
N PRO A 10 2.66 -15.36 0.75
CA PRO A 10 3.11 -16.66 1.23
C PRO A 10 3.97 -16.56 2.49
N GLY A 11 3.72 -17.45 3.46
CA GLY A 11 4.32 -17.37 4.79
C GLY A 11 3.39 -16.81 5.87
N MET A 12 2.07 -16.90 5.68
CA MET A 12 1.05 -16.47 6.66
C MET A 12 1.10 -14.97 6.99
N LEU A 13 1.48 -14.14 6.01
CA LEU A 13 1.56 -12.69 6.18
C LEU A 13 0.39 -11.99 5.46
N ILE A 14 -0.36 -11.18 6.21
CA ILE A 14 -1.38 -10.27 5.69
C ILE A 14 -0.82 -8.85 5.78
N VAL A 15 -0.75 -8.15 4.65
CA VAL A 15 -0.32 -6.76 4.60
C VAL A 15 -1.52 -5.88 4.27
N ILE A 16 -1.85 -4.99 5.20
CA ILE A 16 -2.93 -4.03 5.05
C ILE A 16 -2.39 -2.78 4.35
N THR A 17 -2.98 -2.40 3.23
CA THR A 17 -2.55 -1.23 2.44
C THR A 17 -3.36 0.02 2.76
N SER A 18 -4.68 -0.13 2.96
CA SER A 18 -5.55 0.98 3.31
C SER A 18 -6.78 0.51 4.08
N ALA A 19 -7.33 1.42 4.88
CA ALA A 19 -8.61 1.24 5.55
C ALA A 19 -9.40 2.54 5.46
N PHE A 20 -10.67 2.46 5.08
CA PHE A 20 -11.52 3.64 4.92
C PHE A 20 -12.96 3.35 5.37
N GLN A 21 -13.65 4.40 5.81
CA GLN A 21 -15.06 4.31 6.15
C GLN A 21 -15.88 4.15 4.87
N LYS A 22 -16.76 3.15 4.82
CA LYS A 22 -17.66 2.96 3.67
C LYS A 22 -18.59 4.17 3.55
N LYS A 23 -18.33 5.03 2.58
CA LYS A 23 -19.17 6.19 2.22
C LYS A 23 -20.07 5.90 1.03
N THR A 24 -19.62 5.05 0.12
CA THR A 24 -20.33 4.66 -1.12
C THR A 24 -20.63 3.16 -1.13
N GLN A 25 -21.63 2.75 -1.91
CA GLN A 25 -22.01 1.33 -2.02
C GLN A 25 -20.89 0.51 -2.66
N GLU A 26 -20.21 1.05 -3.67
CA GLU A 26 -19.06 0.43 -4.33
C GLU A 26 -17.74 0.98 -3.79
N THR A 27 -16.66 0.21 -3.95
CA THR A 27 -15.33 0.67 -3.57
C THR A 27 -14.83 1.66 -4.62
N PRO A 28 -14.43 2.89 -4.24
CA PRO A 28 -13.93 3.86 -5.21
C PRO A 28 -12.72 3.30 -5.98
N PRO A 29 -12.68 3.44 -7.32
CA PRO A 29 -11.59 2.90 -8.13
C PRO A 29 -10.22 3.49 -7.76
N GLY A 30 -10.19 4.74 -7.27
CA GLY A 30 -8.96 5.38 -6.78
C GLY A 30 -8.34 4.68 -5.56
N GLU A 31 -9.17 4.15 -4.64
CA GLU A 31 -8.69 3.38 -3.48
C GLU A 31 -8.09 2.04 -3.91
N ILE A 32 -8.67 1.40 -4.93
CA ILE A 32 -8.17 0.15 -5.50
C ILE A 32 -6.81 0.40 -6.16
N MET A 33 -6.72 1.42 -7.03
CA MET A 33 -5.48 1.78 -7.71
C MET A 33 -4.36 2.12 -6.71
N ARG A 34 -4.68 2.86 -5.65
CA ARG A 34 -3.73 3.17 -4.56
C ARG A 34 -3.26 1.92 -3.83
N ALA A 35 -4.16 0.99 -3.51
CA ALA A 35 -3.80 -0.28 -2.87
C ALA A 35 -2.87 -1.13 -3.74
N GLU A 36 -3.09 -1.16 -5.07
CA GLU A 36 -2.21 -1.85 -6.00
C GLU A 36 -0.81 -1.21 -6.09
N GLN A 37 -0.73 0.12 -6.12
CA GLN A 37 0.56 0.83 -6.09
C GLN A 37 1.33 0.53 -4.80
N LEU A 38 0.66 0.57 -3.65
CA LEU A 38 1.25 0.24 -2.35
C LEU A 38 1.72 -1.21 -2.28
N ARG A 39 0.96 -2.15 -2.86
CA ARG A 39 1.39 -3.55 -2.98
C ARG A 39 2.67 -3.68 -3.81
N LYS A 40 2.75 -3.01 -4.97
CA LYS A 40 3.96 -3.03 -5.82
C LYS A 40 5.16 -2.45 -5.09
N LEU A 41 4.99 -1.33 -4.40
CA LEU A 41 6.00 -0.71 -3.53
C LEU A 41 6.47 -1.70 -2.46
N TRP A 42 5.55 -2.29 -1.71
CA TRP A 42 5.89 -3.25 -0.67
C TRP A 42 6.65 -4.44 -1.25
N MET A 43 6.22 -5.00 -2.38
CA MET A 43 6.93 -6.13 -3.02
C MET A 43 8.34 -5.77 -3.49
N LYS A 44 8.57 -4.54 -3.98
CA LYS A 44 9.90 -4.05 -4.42
C LYS A 44 10.83 -3.78 -3.25
N TYR A 45 10.31 -3.33 -2.11
CA TYR A 45 11.10 -2.81 -0.99
C TYR A 45 11.00 -3.61 0.31
N ARG A 46 10.22 -4.70 0.37
CA ARG A 46 9.98 -5.56 1.55
C ARG A 46 11.23 -6.06 2.31
N ASN A 47 12.41 -5.98 1.70
CA ASN A 47 13.69 -6.38 2.31
C ASN A 47 14.72 -5.23 2.37
N ARG A 48 14.34 -4.00 1.98
CA ARG A 48 15.17 -2.81 2.14
C ARG A 48 14.65 -1.99 3.31
N TYR A 49 15.29 -2.12 4.46
CA TYR A 49 15.12 -1.17 5.54
C TYR A 49 15.85 0.11 5.14
N THR A 50 15.12 1.14 4.72
CA THR A 50 15.70 2.45 4.45
C THR A 50 16.24 2.99 5.77
N GLY A 51 17.55 2.88 5.99
CA GLY A 51 18.19 3.39 7.20
C GLY A 51 18.18 4.92 7.27
N SER A 52 17.89 5.60 6.15
CA SER A 52 17.91 7.05 6.02
C SER A 52 16.62 7.63 5.44
N GLN A 53 16.14 8.75 6.00
CA GLN A 53 14.97 9.51 5.52
C GLN A 53 15.10 9.91 4.04
N LYS A 54 16.34 10.14 3.57
CA LYS A 54 16.63 10.56 2.20
C LYS A 54 16.32 9.48 1.17
N GLU A 55 16.51 8.21 1.51
CA GLU A 55 16.11 7.08 0.65
C GLU A 55 14.59 6.94 0.58
N ARG A 56 13.90 7.17 1.71
CA ARG A 56 12.44 7.13 1.76
C ARG A 56 11.82 8.21 0.87
N GLU A 57 12.33 9.44 0.92
CA GLU A 57 11.90 10.52 0.04
C GLU A 57 12.17 10.22 -1.43
N ALA A 58 13.33 9.66 -1.76
CA ALA A 58 13.65 9.27 -3.14
C ALA A 58 12.69 8.19 -3.67
N ILE A 59 12.34 7.20 -2.84
CA ILE A 59 11.38 6.16 -3.18
C ILE A 59 9.97 6.75 -3.39
N LEU A 60 9.51 7.65 -2.52
CA LEU A 60 8.22 8.32 -2.67
C LEU A 60 8.17 9.16 -3.95
N LYS A 61 9.25 9.90 -4.24
CA LYS A 61 9.39 10.72 -5.45
C LYS A 61 9.42 9.87 -6.73
N GLU A 62 10.08 8.72 -6.74
CA GLU A 62 10.08 7.77 -7.87
C GLU A 62 8.65 7.28 -8.19
N LEU A 63 7.79 7.23 -7.19
CA LEU A 63 6.44 6.64 -7.27
C LEU A 63 5.33 7.67 -7.50
N GLY A 64 5.65 8.97 -7.51
CA GLY A 64 4.68 10.05 -7.68
C GLY A 64 3.67 10.14 -6.54
N LEU A 65 4.06 9.73 -5.33
CA LEU A 65 3.28 9.76 -4.10
C LEU A 65 3.73 10.88 -3.16
#